data_AF-A0A2T4H6H2-F1
#
_entry.id   AF-A0A2T4H6H2-F1
#
_cell.length_a   1.000
_cell.length_b   1.000
_cell.length_c   1.000
_cell.angle_alpha   90.00
_cell.angle_beta   90.00
_cell.angle_gamma   90.00
#
_symmetry.space_group_name_H-M   'P 1'
#
loop_
_entity.id
_entity.type
_entity.pdbx_description
1 polymer ?
#
loop_
_entity_poly.entity_id
_entity_poly.type
_entity_poly.pdbx_seq_one_letter_code
_entity_poly.pdbx_strand_id
1 'polypeptide(L)'
;MQSPPGYFFDIVVVHGLNGHRDKTWTAANGVHWLRDPLRIDIPEARILSWGYDANTHAASETCCTFLYDHARTLVSDLNRRRELTNAGSTRNGRSYLLHIASAVAETSDM
;
A
#
# COMPACT_ATOMS: atom_id res chain seq x y z
N MET A 1 -0.49 -22.76 20.79
CA MET A 1 -0.49 -21.81 19.65
C MET A 1 -0.04 -20.46 20.18
N GLN A 2 1.06 -19.90 19.67
CA GLN A 2 1.44 -18.52 19.97
C GLN A 2 0.45 -17.60 19.23
N SER A 3 -0.11 -16.63 19.94
CA SER A 3 -0.87 -15.55 19.30
C SER A 3 0.04 -14.86 18.29
N PRO A 4 -0.48 -14.46 17.09
CA PRO A 4 0.34 -13.71 16.15
C PRO A 4 0.87 -12.43 16.82
N PRO A 5 2.07 -11.96 16.43
CA PRO A 5 2.61 -10.71 16.95
C PRO A 5 1.58 -9.59 16.73
N GLY A 6 1.34 -8.81 17.78
CA GLY A 6 0.43 -7.67 17.68
C GLY A 6 1.08 -6.61 16.81
N TYR A 7 0.45 -6.28 15.67
CA TYR A 7 0.86 -5.14 14.86
C TYR A 7 0.40 -3.84 15.52
N PHE A 8 1.30 -2.87 15.64
CA PHE A 8 0.99 -1.58 16.27
C PHE A 8 0.43 -0.56 15.28
N PHE A 9 0.74 -0.70 13.98
CA PHE A 9 0.27 0.21 12.93
C PHE A 9 0.25 -0.45 11.56
N ASP A 10 -0.42 0.21 10.61
CA ASP A 10 -0.56 -0.22 9.23
C ASP A 10 0.24 0.70 8.29
N ILE A 11 1.00 0.09 7.38
CA ILE A 11 1.61 0.80 6.24
C ILE A 11 0.84 0.40 4.99
N VAL A 12 0.24 1.38 4.33
CA VAL A 12 -0.47 1.17 3.05
C VAL A 12 0.33 1.85 1.96
N VAL A 13 0.74 1.06 0.98
CA VAL A 13 1.45 1.55 -0.20
C VAL A 13 0.59 1.42 -1.45
N VAL A 14 0.75 2.39 -2.35
CA VAL A 14 -0.01 2.50 -3.59
C VAL A 14 0.97 2.71 -4.73
N HIS A 15 0.84 1.96 -5.82
CA HIS A 15 1.70 2.14 -6.98
C HIS A 15 1.33 3.41 -7.79
N GLY A 16 2.31 3.94 -8.52
CA GLY A 16 2.12 5.07 -9.43
C GLY A 16 1.49 4.69 -10.77
N LEU A 17 1.35 5.70 -11.64
CA LEU A 17 0.89 5.56 -13.03
C LEU A 17 1.73 4.53 -13.79
N ASN A 18 1.09 3.73 -14.65
CA ASN A 18 1.70 2.63 -15.39
C ASN A 18 2.40 1.56 -14.50
N GLY A 19 2.19 1.60 -13.18
CA GLY A 19 2.77 0.68 -12.22
C GLY A 19 1.92 -0.56 -11.98
N HIS A 20 2.51 -1.54 -11.28
CA HIS A 20 1.80 -2.72 -10.80
C HIS A 20 2.11 -2.88 -9.32
N ARG A 21 1.08 -3.15 -8.51
CA ARG A 21 1.15 -3.25 -7.04
C ARG A 21 2.25 -4.16 -6.47
N ASP A 22 2.77 -5.10 -7.27
CA ASP A 22 3.88 -6.00 -6.90
C ASP A 22 5.19 -5.62 -7.61
N LYS A 23 5.13 -5.21 -8.89
CA LYS A 23 6.34 -4.95 -9.69
C LYS A 23 6.98 -3.61 -9.32
N THR A 24 6.17 -2.62 -8.97
CA THR A 24 6.63 -1.29 -8.55
C THR A 24 7.59 -1.35 -7.36
N TRP A 25 7.46 -2.37 -6.51
CA TRP A 25 8.29 -2.54 -5.31
C TRP A 25 9.39 -3.58 -5.46
N THR A 26 9.59 -4.10 -6.68
CA THR A 26 10.61 -5.10 -6.96
C THR A 26 11.76 -4.43 -7.69
N ALA A 27 12.95 -4.44 -7.09
CA ALA A 27 14.15 -3.93 -7.75
C ALA A 27 14.56 -4.83 -8.93
N ALA A 28 15.43 -4.33 -9.81
CA ALA A 28 15.94 -5.08 -10.96
C ALA A 28 16.65 -6.39 -10.56
N ASN A 29 17.21 -6.46 -9.35
CA ASN A 29 17.82 -7.66 -8.80
C ASN A 29 16.81 -8.66 -8.19
N GLY A 30 15.51 -8.40 -8.30
CA GLY A 30 14.43 -9.26 -7.82
C GLY A 30 14.04 -9.07 -6.36
N VAL A 31 14.69 -8.19 -5.61
CA VAL A 31 14.35 -7.91 -4.21
C VAL A 31 13.04 -7.15 -4.12
N HIS A 32 12.10 -7.65 -3.33
CA HIS A 32 10.80 -7.00 -3.11
C HIS A 32 10.82 -6.17 -1.83
N TRP A 33 10.93 -4.85 -1.98
CA TRP A 33 11.23 -3.91 -0.90
C TRP A 33 10.26 -3.98 0.28
N LEU A 34 8.97 -4.19 0.02
CA LEU A 34 7.98 -4.30 1.09
C LEU A 34 8.08 -5.59 1.91
N ARG A 35 8.52 -6.69 1.28
CA ARG A 35 8.46 -8.03 1.87
C ARG A 35 9.78 -8.41 2.51
N ASP A 36 10.88 -7.92 1.94
CA ASP A 36 12.22 -8.30 2.30
C ASP A 36 12.81 -7.27 3.29
N PRO A 37 13.27 -6.06 2.89
CA PRO A 37 13.88 -5.11 3.82
C PRO A 37 12.86 -4.42 4.74
N LEU A 38 11.76 -3.87 4.22
CA LEU A 38 10.85 -3.04 5.02
C LEU A 38 10.20 -3.83 6.18
N ARG A 39 9.97 -5.14 5.96
CA ARG A 39 9.43 -6.03 6.98
C ARG A 39 10.43 -6.33 8.10
N ILE A 40 11.73 -6.33 7.79
CA ILE A 40 12.81 -6.52 8.77
C ILE A 40 13.00 -5.23 9.58
N ASP A 41 12.96 -4.08 8.91
CA ASP A 41 13.18 -2.78 9.54
C ASP A 41 12.02 -2.38 10.46
N ILE A 42 10.79 -2.79 10.13
CA ILE A 42 9.57 -2.42 10.87
C ILE A 42 8.68 -3.65 11.10
N PRO A 43 9.09 -4.60 11.96
CA PRO A 43 8.37 -5.87 12.16
C PRO A 43 7.00 -5.70 12.82
N GLU A 44 6.75 -4.59 13.50
CA GLU A 44 5.47 -4.27 14.14
C GLU A 44 4.45 -3.64 13.18
N ALA A 45 4.84 -3.39 11.93
CA ALA A 45 3.95 -2.88 10.90
C ALA A 45 3.29 -4.01 10.12
N ARG A 46 1.98 -3.89 9.90
CA ARG A 46 1.30 -4.66 8.86
C ARG A 46 1.39 -3.90 7.55
N ILE A 47 2.05 -4.49 6.56
CA ILE A 47 2.28 -3.86 5.25
C ILE A 47 1.21 -4.34 4.27
N LEU A 48 0.54 -3.39 3.61
CA LEU A 48 -0.55 -3.58 2.66
C LEU A 48 -0.18 -2.92 1.33
N SER A 49 -0.23 -3.68 0.24
CA SER A 49 -0.15 -3.12 -1.11
C SER A 49 -1.56 -2.99 -1.69
N TRP A 50 -1.93 -1.79 -2.10
CA TRP A 50 -3.17 -1.50 -2.82
C TRP A 50 -2.85 -1.05 -4.24
N GLY A 51 -3.71 -1.40 -5.18
CA GLY A 51 -3.52 -1.06 -6.57
C GLY A 51 -4.82 -0.79 -7.30
N TYR A 52 -4.71 -0.02 -8.37
CA TYR A 52 -5.76 0.33 -9.29
C TYR A 52 -5.31 0.04 -10.72
N ASP A 53 -6.23 0.07 -11.69
CA ASP A 53 -5.82 0.01 -13.09
C ASP A 53 -5.12 1.32 -13.47
N ALA A 54 -3.79 1.28 -13.53
CA ALA A 54 -2.96 2.45 -13.79
C ALA A 54 -2.82 2.76 -15.30
N ASN A 55 -3.60 2.12 -16.16
CA ASN A 55 -3.62 2.40 -17.59
C ASN A 55 -4.46 3.66 -17.90
N THR A 56 -3.94 4.83 -17.55
CA THR A 56 -4.64 6.11 -17.72
C THR A 56 -4.36 6.69 -19.11
N HIS A 57 -5.02 6.18 -20.15
CA HIS A 57 -4.97 6.78 -21.50
C HIS A 57 -5.94 7.96 -21.70
N ALA A 58 -6.55 8.48 -20.63
CA ALA A 58 -7.62 9.47 -20.72
C ALA A 58 -7.09 10.91 -20.68
N ALA A 59 -7.71 11.81 -21.45
CA ALA A 59 -7.41 13.24 -21.46
C ALA A 59 -7.46 13.86 -20.05
N SER A 60 -6.74 14.96 -19.83
CA SER A 60 -6.45 15.54 -18.51
C SER A 60 -7.64 15.68 -17.56
N GLU A 61 -8.83 16.02 -18.06
CA GLU A 61 -10.04 16.13 -17.24
C GLU A 61 -10.56 14.77 -16.76
N THR A 62 -10.46 13.73 -17.58
CA THR A 62 -10.87 12.37 -17.23
C THR A 62 -9.89 11.74 -16.23
N CYS A 63 -8.60 12.07 -16.31
CA CYS A 63 -7.57 11.62 -15.35
C CYS A 63 -7.90 12.05 -13.91
N CYS A 64 -8.33 13.29 -13.70
CA CYS A 64 -8.72 13.80 -12.37
C CYS A 64 -9.92 13.04 -11.79
N THR A 65 -10.94 12.78 -12.62
CA THR A 65 -12.11 11.99 -12.22
C THR A 65 -11.72 10.54 -11.89
N PHE A 66 -10.86 9.91 -12.71
CA PHE A 66 -10.35 8.56 -12.43
C PHE A 66 -9.56 8.48 -11.13
N LEU A 67 -8.65 9.42 -10.87
CA LEU A 67 -7.90 9.49 -9.61
C LEU A 67 -8.83 9.68 -8.41
N TYR A 68 -9.85 10.51 -8.56
CA TYR A 68 -10.85 10.71 -7.52
C TYR A 68 -11.63 9.43 -7.22
N ASP A 69 -12.07 8.70 -8.24
CA ASP A 69 -12.77 7.44 -8.08
C ASP A 69 -11.88 6.39 -7.40
N HIS A 70 -10.62 6.27 -7.82
CA HIS A 70 -9.63 5.41 -7.16
C HIS A 70 -9.40 5.79 -5.70
N ALA A 71 -9.33 7.09 -5.38
CA ALA A 71 -9.20 7.55 -3.99
C ALA A 71 -10.43 7.15 -3.15
N ARG A 72 -11.65 7.24 -3.71
CA ARG A 72 -12.86 6.79 -3.01
C ARG A 72 -12.83 5.28 -2.76
N THR A 73 -12.46 4.48 -3.76
CA THR A 73 -12.32 3.03 -3.61
C THR A 73 -11.28 2.67 -2.55
N LEU A 74 -10.11 3.32 -2.56
CA LEU A 74 -9.07 3.11 -1.55
C LEU A 74 -9.60 3.36 -0.14
N VAL A 75 -10.26 4.50 0.09
CA VAL A 75 -10.82 4.84 1.41
C VAL A 75 -11.87 3.81 1.84
N SER A 76 -12.76 3.40 0.94
CA SER A 76 -13.77 2.36 1.22
C SER A 76 -13.12 1.02 1.58
N ASP A 77 -12.09 0.59 0.85
CA ASP A 77 -11.37 -0.65 1.13
C ASP A 77 -10.61 -0.60 2.46
N LEU A 78 -10.00 0.54 2.79
CA LEU A 78 -9.31 0.72 4.06
C LEU A 78 -10.29 0.71 5.25
N ASN A 79 -11.45 1.35 5.11
CA ASN A 79 -12.50 1.31 6.14
C ASN A 79 -12.99 -0.12 6.36
N ARG A 80 -13.28 -0.85 5.28
CA ARG A 80 -13.66 -2.27 5.36
C ARG A 80 -12.59 -3.13 6.02
N ARG A 81 -11.31 -2.92 5.71
CA ARG A 81 -10.20 -3.63 6.37
C ARG A 81 -10.08 -3.29 7.85
N ARG A 82 -10.30 -2.03 8.23
CA ARG A 82 -10.33 -1.61 9.64
C ARG A 82 -11.45 -2.30 10.40
N GLU A 83 -12.67 -2.35 9.85
CA GLU A 83 -13.80 -3.05 10.44
C GLU A 83 -13.50 -4.53 10.66
N LEU A 84 -12.98 -5.22 9.64
CA LEU A 84 -12.60 -6.64 9.73
C LEU A 84 -11.49 -6.90 10.75
N THR A 85 -10.56 -5.96 10.92
CA THR A 85 -9.46 -6.11 11.89
C THR A 85 -9.89 -5.76 13.31
N ASN A 86 -10.76 -4.76 13.46
CA ASN A 86 -11.29 -4.30 14.75
C ASN A 86 -12.33 -5.27 15.33
N ALA A 87 -13.13 -5.91 14.48
CA ALA A 87 -14.09 -6.93 14.89
C ALA A 87 -13.41 -8.15 15.57
N GLY A 88 -12.12 -8.37 15.32
CA GLY A 88 -11.33 -9.46 15.93
C GLY A 88 -10.45 -9.02 17.11
N SER A 89 -10.36 -7.73 17.44
CA SER A 89 -9.41 -7.21 18.43
C SER A 89 -10.14 -6.42 19.52
N THR A 90 -10.31 -7.01 20.70
CA THR A 90 -10.85 -6.36 21.91
C THR A 90 -9.90 -5.32 22.53
N ARG A 91 -8.81 -4.97 21.86
CA ARG A 91 -7.87 -3.95 22.33
C ARG A 91 -8.07 -2.66 21.55
N ASN A 92 -8.51 -1.65 22.28
CA ASN A 92 -8.56 -0.24 21.94
C ASN A 92 -7.23 0.22 21.30
N GLY A 93 -7.06 -0.01 19.99
CA GLY A 93 -5.78 0.06 19.28
C GLY A 93 -5.86 1.10 18.17
N ARG A 94 -5.27 2.27 18.42
CA ARG A 94 -5.23 3.40 17.49
C ARG A 94 -4.51 2.99 16.20
N SER A 95 -5.24 2.92 15.09
CA SER A 95 -4.67 2.65 13.77
C SER A 95 -4.07 3.95 13.19
N TYR A 96 -2.76 4.11 13.29
CA TYR A 96 -2.04 5.17 12.60
C TYR A 96 -1.81 4.75 11.15
N LEU A 97 -2.23 5.60 10.19
CA LEU A 97 -2.10 5.38 8.76
C LEU A 97 -1.05 6.34 8.20
N LEU A 98 0.13 5.83 7.87
CA LEU A 98 1.18 6.59 7.19
C LEU A 98 1.06 6.38 5.67
N HIS A 99 0.99 7.47 4.91
CA HIS A 99 0.96 7.48 3.44
C HIS A 99 2.29 8.02 2.89
N ILE A 100 3.14 7.15 2.34
CA ILE A 100 4.30 7.47 1.46
C ILE A 100 4.56 6.15 0.68
N ALA A 101 4.95 6.05 -0.60
CA ALA A 101 5.44 6.94 -1.65
C ALA A 101 4.95 6.41 -3.01
N SER A 102 4.99 7.20 -4.08
CA SER A 102 5.12 6.63 -5.42
C SER A 102 6.60 6.37 -5.65
N ALA A 103 7.00 5.13 -5.93
CA ALA A 103 8.36 4.86 -6.39
C ALA A 103 8.47 5.28 -7.86
N VAL A 104 9.19 6.37 -8.14
CA VAL A 104 9.90 6.50 -9.42
C VAL A 104 11.11 5.59 -9.29
N ALA A 105 11.12 4.48 -10.01
CA ALA A 105 12.36 3.76 -10.25
C ALA A 105 13.20 4.65 -11.16
N GLU A 106 14.07 5.48 -10.58
CA GLU A 106 15.18 6.01 -11.35
C GLU A 106 16.02 4.82 -11.81
N THR A 107 15.95 4.52 -13.10
CA THR A 107 16.91 3.64 -13.75
C THR A 107 18.24 4.37 -13.74
N SER A 108 19.11 4.00 -12.81
CA SER A 108 20.54 4.32 -12.91
C SER A 108 21.11 3.50 -14.07
N ASP A 109 21.10 4.07 -15.27
CA ASP A 109 22.11 3.78 -16.28
C ASP A 109 23.20 4.84 -16.11
N MET A 110 24.23 4.49 -15.33
CA MET A 110 25.66 4.80 -15.50
C MET A 110 26.47 4.41 -14.25
#